data_AF-M2MDD8-F1
#
_entry.id   AF-M2MDD8-F1
#
_cell.length_a   1.000
_cell.length_b   1.000
_cell.length_c   1.000
_cell.angle_alpha   90.00
_cell.angle_beta   90.00
_cell.angle_gamma   90.00
#
_symmetry.space_group_name_H-M   'P 1'
#
loop_
_entity.id
_entity.type
_entity.pdbx_description
1 polymer ?
#
loop_
_entity_poly.entity_id
_entity_poly.type
_entity_poly.pdbx_seq_one_letter_code
_entity_poly.pdbx_strand_id
1 'polypeptide(L)'
;MYVGVGYIARVVAYLPSDSSPTFQMIAGFYNGVLGGSIPPITAPCASGNCTWLLTPSLAVCGSCQVNITLPPPRCYTTCPPSQNCSSLGAALFAFCDYTLPSGAVATIWNFGNKTATNLFSTWGQTGFQSISSKGAYYNSSKEDRMYIANFDLFGVPFNSYQPTYRSAAVNFTHHECALWFCVETYNDSVVDNKYIHNVVSTINEANMSSRSFTLVGSAADPKNATTYSTAGSVAVDVIQMWMSKELNGSIGLLETAQNFSSDVMGGVWNGTRNPQAWIQDIATSLTNVVRVYNQTNRDEYNGTAYQLGVNVRWTWISLPTTLVVLSIVFLLTVMVRTALSPVAPWKGSPLTLLLFDIDHAAKEASYGQVYKYKGIQRAVGGMTVRMKEQPGRAWTFKAT
;
A
#
# COMPACT_ATOMS: atom_id res chain seq x y z
N MET A 1 8.76 -1.87 25.66
CA MET A 1 7.75 -1.81 24.60
C MET A 1 8.13 -0.62 23.74
N TYR A 2 8.70 -0.86 22.56
CA TYR A 2 9.04 0.25 21.65
C TYR A 2 7.78 0.56 20.83
N VAL A 3 7.30 1.79 20.93
CA VAL A 3 6.21 2.28 20.09
C VAL A 3 6.87 2.72 18.79
N GLY A 4 6.72 1.92 17.73
CA GLY A 4 7.00 2.42 16.39
C GLY A 4 6.02 3.56 16.07
N VAL A 5 6.45 4.56 15.30
CA VAL A 5 5.57 5.65 14.86
C VAL A 5 5.22 5.39 13.40
N GLY A 6 3.96 5.08 13.12
CA GLY A 6 3.41 5.20 11.78
C GLY A 6 2.89 6.62 11.59
N TYR A 7 2.98 7.18 10.39
CA TYR A 7 2.47 8.52 10.10
C TYR A 7 1.47 8.46 8.96
N ILE A 8 0.36 9.19 9.10
CA ILE A 8 -0.60 9.39 8.02
C ILE A 8 -0.74 10.87 7.71
N ALA A 9 -0.60 11.20 6.43
CA ALA A 9 -0.67 12.57 5.98
C ALA A 9 -2.13 13.06 5.94
N ARG A 10 -2.34 14.26 6.49
CA ARG A 10 -3.57 15.05 6.33
C ARG A 10 -3.28 16.31 5.55
N VAL A 11 -4.26 16.78 4.80
CA VAL A 11 -4.18 18.05 4.07
C VAL A 11 -5.24 18.99 4.58
N VAL A 12 -4.80 20.08 5.18
CA VAL A 12 -5.68 21.17 5.66
C VAL A 12 -5.84 22.24 4.59
N ALA A 13 -4.78 22.51 3.80
CA ALA A 13 -4.82 23.44 2.69
C ALA A 13 -4.15 22.87 1.44
N TYR A 14 -4.83 22.98 0.31
CA TYR A 14 -4.30 22.66 -1.01
C TYR A 14 -4.12 23.94 -1.83
N LEU A 15 -2.95 24.10 -2.45
CA LEU A 15 -2.61 25.25 -3.29
C LEU A 15 -2.50 24.80 -4.76
N PRO A 16 -3.59 24.90 -5.55
CA PRO A 16 -3.49 24.70 -6.98
C PRO A 16 -2.86 25.94 -7.63
N SER A 17 -2.37 25.77 -8.86
CA SER A 17 -1.81 26.89 -9.64
C SER A 17 -2.94 27.74 -10.22
N ASP A 18 -2.76 29.07 -10.22
CA ASP A 18 -3.74 30.03 -10.74
C ASP A 18 -3.79 30.10 -12.27
N SER A 19 -2.82 29.54 -12.99
CA SER A 19 -2.73 29.64 -14.46
C SER A 19 -3.14 28.38 -15.22
N SER A 20 -2.94 27.20 -14.61
CA SER A 20 -3.26 25.90 -15.20
C SER A 20 -3.27 24.83 -14.11
N PRO A 21 -3.97 23.69 -14.30
CA PRO A 21 -3.79 22.54 -13.42
C PRO A 21 -2.32 22.13 -13.38
N THR A 22 -1.87 21.66 -12.22
CA THR A 22 -0.49 21.19 -12.06
C THR A 22 -0.31 19.86 -12.80
N PHE A 23 0.91 19.56 -13.26
CA PHE A 23 1.17 18.30 -13.96
C PHE A 23 0.81 17.06 -13.12
N GLN A 24 0.92 17.15 -11.79
CA GLN A 24 0.49 16.08 -10.90
C GLN A 24 -1.03 15.91 -10.91
N MET A 25 -1.80 17.01 -10.93
CA MET A 25 -3.26 16.97 -11.04
C MET A 25 -3.70 16.38 -12.37
N ILE A 26 -3.03 16.78 -13.47
CA ILE A 26 -3.26 16.24 -14.81
C ILE A 26 -2.95 14.73 -14.84
N ALA A 27 -1.80 14.31 -14.33
CA ALA A 27 -1.43 12.90 -14.27
C ALA A 27 -2.40 12.08 -13.41
N GLY A 28 -2.84 12.61 -12.26
CA GLY A 28 -3.86 12.00 -11.42
C GLY A 28 -5.19 11.82 -12.14
N PHE A 29 -5.61 12.83 -12.91
CA PHE A 29 -6.81 12.74 -13.75
C PHE A 29 -6.70 11.64 -14.80
N TYR A 30 -5.61 11.60 -15.59
CA TYR A 30 -5.41 10.56 -16.60
C TYR A 30 -5.31 9.17 -15.99
N ASN A 31 -4.62 9.03 -14.85
CA ASN A 31 -4.57 7.76 -14.12
C ASN A 31 -5.97 7.35 -13.64
N GLY A 32 -6.79 8.30 -13.18
CA GLY A 32 -8.19 8.13 -12.83
C GLY A 32 -9.07 7.61 -13.98
N VAL A 33 -8.95 8.27 -15.13
CA VAL A 33 -9.83 8.04 -16.28
C VAL A 33 -9.46 6.77 -17.03
N LEU A 34 -8.16 6.54 -17.25
CA LEU A 34 -7.63 5.46 -18.08
C LEU A 34 -7.17 4.26 -17.26
N GLY A 35 -6.91 4.46 -15.97
CA GLY A 35 -6.56 3.40 -15.05
C GLY A 35 -7.73 2.47 -14.76
N GLY A 36 -7.41 1.29 -14.25
CA GLY A 36 -8.39 0.41 -13.60
C GLY A 36 -8.66 0.85 -12.17
N SER A 37 -8.99 -0.10 -11.29
CA SER A 37 -9.22 0.18 -9.87
C SER A 37 -8.01 0.86 -9.22
N ILE A 38 -8.24 2.03 -8.62
CA ILE A 38 -7.18 2.86 -8.03
C ILE A 38 -7.19 2.70 -6.52
N PRO A 39 -6.12 2.14 -5.92
CA PRO A 39 -6.06 2.02 -4.47
C PRO A 39 -5.85 3.41 -3.83
N PRO A 40 -6.43 3.64 -2.64
CA PRO A 40 -6.10 4.82 -1.83
C PRO A 40 -4.63 4.76 -1.40
N ILE A 41 -4.03 5.93 -1.17
CA ILE A 41 -2.67 6.02 -0.66
C ILE A 41 -2.51 5.27 0.67
N THR A 42 -1.46 4.47 0.77
CA THR A 42 -1.14 3.71 1.97
C THR A 42 -0.26 4.51 2.91
N ALA A 43 -0.55 4.43 4.21
CA ALA A 43 0.28 5.04 5.24
C ALA A 43 1.50 4.12 5.55
N PRO A 44 2.73 4.67 5.64
CA PRO A 44 3.90 3.88 6.01
C PRO A 44 3.77 3.37 7.46
N CYS A 45 3.86 2.05 7.61
CA CYS A 45 3.79 1.35 8.88
C CYS A 45 4.93 0.34 9.00
N ALA A 46 5.99 0.68 9.74
CA ALA A 46 7.17 -0.18 9.87
C ALA A 46 6.94 -1.43 10.74
N SER A 47 5.96 -1.41 11.65
CA SER A 47 5.66 -2.54 12.55
C SER A 47 4.78 -3.62 11.92
N GLY A 48 4.11 -3.31 10.81
CA GLY A 48 3.05 -4.15 10.22
C GLY A 48 1.72 -4.18 10.99
N ASN A 49 1.63 -3.49 12.13
CA ASN A 49 0.38 -3.27 12.85
C ASN A 49 0.35 -1.82 13.39
N CYS A 50 -0.40 -0.95 12.71
CA CYS A 50 -0.52 0.47 13.04
C CYS A 50 -1.99 0.88 13.04
N THR A 51 -2.37 1.69 14.02
CA THR A 51 -3.72 2.28 14.07
C THR A 51 -3.60 3.79 14.22
N TRP A 52 -4.42 4.52 13.47
CA TRP A 52 -4.51 5.97 13.55
C TRP A 52 -5.88 6.37 14.12
N LEU A 53 -5.94 7.55 14.72
CA LEU A 53 -7.21 8.18 15.05
C LEU A 53 -7.93 8.58 13.75
N LEU A 54 -9.23 8.91 13.85
CA LEU A 54 -9.97 9.43 12.71
C LEU A 54 -9.28 10.66 12.13
N THR A 55 -8.91 10.59 10.85
CA THR A 55 -8.14 11.64 10.19
C THR A 55 -8.98 12.34 9.12
N PRO A 56 -9.56 13.51 9.42
CA PRO A 56 -10.15 14.37 8.41
C PRO A 56 -9.07 14.97 7.50
N SER A 57 -9.32 14.93 6.18
CA SER A 57 -8.43 15.50 5.17
C SER A 57 -9.23 16.00 3.98
N LEU A 58 -8.69 17.02 3.30
CA LEU A 58 -9.18 17.44 2.00
C LEU A 58 -9.03 16.30 0.98
N ALA A 59 -10.06 16.12 0.17
CA ALA A 59 -10.20 15.08 -0.85
C ALA A 59 -10.99 15.60 -2.05
N VAL A 60 -11.11 14.75 -3.07
CA VAL A 60 -12.01 14.93 -4.21
C VAL A 60 -13.07 13.85 -4.15
N CYS A 61 -14.33 14.24 -4.23
CA CYS A 61 -15.48 13.36 -4.24
C CYS A 61 -16.10 13.35 -5.64
N GLY A 62 -16.73 12.22 -5.99
CA GLY A 62 -17.40 12.06 -7.28
C GLY A 62 -18.60 11.12 -7.21
N SER A 63 -19.63 11.44 -7.99
CA SER A 63 -20.79 10.56 -8.14
C SER A 63 -21.53 10.83 -9.44
N CYS A 64 -22.24 9.81 -9.92
CA CYS A 64 -23.12 9.85 -11.07
C CYS A 64 -24.56 9.53 -10.65
N GLN A 65 -25.52 10.26 -11.21
CA GLN A 65 -26.95 9.98 -11.09
C GLN A 65 -27.51 9.56 -12.44
N VAL A 66 -28.48 8.65 -12.42
CA VAL A 66 -29.25 8.28 -13.60
C VAL A 66 -30.48 9.17 -13.66
N ASN A 67 -30.76 9.74 -14.83
CA ASN A 67 -32.08 10.31 -15.09
C ASN A 67 -32.70 9.62 -16.30
N ILE A 68 -33.90 9.07 -16.10
CA ILE A 68 -34.55 8.16 -17.06
C ILE A 68 -35.51 8.93 -17.97
N THR A 69 -35.90 10.16 -17.61
CA THR A 69 -36.94 10.90 -18.34
C THR A 69 -36.31 11.97 -19.22
N LEU A 70 -36.16 11.66 -20.51
CA LEU A 70 -35.72 12.62 -21.52
C LEU A 70 -36.91 13.10 -22.36
N PRO A 71 -36.95 14.37 -22.77
CA PRO A 71 -37.89 14.84 -23.78
C PRO A 71 -37.67 14.10 -25.12
N PRO A 72 -38.69 14.05 -25.99
CA PRO A 72 -38.55 13.42 -27.30
C PRO A 72 -37.45 14.11 -28.13
N PRO A 73 -36.58 13.34 -28.80
CA PRO A 73 -35.49 13.91 -29.59
C PRO A 73 -35.99 14.63 -30.84
N ARG A 74 -35.20 15.60 -31.32
CA ARG A 74 -35.43 16.27 -32.60
C ARG A 74 -34.52 15.66 -33.66
N CYS A 75 -35.08 14.92 -34.61
CA CYS A 75 -34.31 14.25 -35.64
C CYS A 75 -34.33 15.00 -36.98
N TYR A 76 -33.17 15.06 -37.64
CA TYR A 76 -32.95 15.82 -38.88
C TYR A 76 -31.91 15.14 -39.75
N THR A 77 -31.85 15.50 -41.04
CA THR A 77 -30.87 14.96 -41.99
C THR A 77 -29.95 16.05 -42.51
N THR A 78 -28.62 15.88 -42.45
CA THR A 78 -27.65 16.87 -42.95
C THR A 78 -26.82 16.37 -44.11
N CYS A 79 -27.02 16.91 -45.31
CA CYS A 79 -26.12 16.62 -46.43
C CYS A 79 -24.91 17.56 -46.41
N PRO A 80 -23.65 17.07 -46.35
CA PRO A 80 -22.49 17.92 -46.53
C PRO A 80 -22.51 18.56 -47.93
N PRO A 81 -22.15 19.85 -48.08
CA PRO A 81 -22.23 20.56 -49.36
C PRO A 81 -21.33 19.96 -50.47
N SER A 82 -20.34 19.14 -50.10
CA SER A 82 -19.43 18.45 -51.02
C SER A 82 -19.94 17.07 -51.50
N GLN A 83 -21.08 16.59 -51.00
CA GLN A 83 -21.60 15.26 -51.34
C GLN A 83 -22.99 15.34 -51.98
N ASN A 84 -23.22 14.49 -53.00
CA ASN A 84 -24.53 14.33 -53.59
C ASN A 84 -25.33 13.26 -52.82
N CYS A 85 -26.09 13.69 -51.81
CA CYS A 85 -26.85 12.78 -50.93
C CYS A 85 -28.09 12.14 -51.58
N SER A 86 -28.40 12.48 -52.84
CA SER A 86 -29.51 11.89 -53.59
C SER A 86 -29.26 10.43 -54.00
N SER A 87 -28.00 9.99 -54.12
CA SER A 87 -27.63 8.61 -54.48
C SER A 87 -27.20 7.73 -53.30
N LEU A 88 -26.72 8.34 -52.21
CA LEU A 88 -26.27 7.66 -50.98
C LEU A 88 -27.41 7.39 -49.98
N GLY A 89 -28.58 8.02 -50.17
CA GLY A 89 -29.75 7.91 -49.30
C GLY A 89 -29.66 8.85 -48.10
N ALA A 90 -30.68 9.70 -47.91
CA ALA A 90 -30.79 10.68 -46.81
C ALA A 90 -30.67 10.06 -45.39
N ALA A 91 -30.84 8.74 -45.28
CA ALA A 91 -30.71 7.96 -44.05
C ALA A 91 -29.29 7.98 -43.43
N LEU A 92 -28.24 8.12 -44.24
CA LEU A 92 -26.84 8.10 -43.75
C LEU A 92 -26.47 9.32 -42.92
N PHE A 93 -27.24 10.39 -43.05
CA PHE A 93 -26.98 11.65 -42.37
C PHE A 93 -28.09 12.04 -41.40
N ALA A 94 -28.88 11.07 -40.95
CA ALA A 94 -30.00 11.28 -40.04
C ALA A 94 -29.52 11.33 -38.59
N PHE A 95 -29.44 12.51 -37.99
CA PHE A 95 -29.08 12.71 -36.58
C PHE A 95 -30.31 13.01 -35.74
N CYS A 96 -30.19 12.80 -34.43
CA CYS A 96 -31.21 13.15 -33.44
C CYS A 96 -30.56 13.91 -32.30
N ASP A 97 -31.09 15.10 -32.03
CA ASP A 97 -30.72 15.93 -30.89
C ASP A 97 -31.57 15.57 -29.69
N TYR A 98 -30.90 15.14 -28.62
CA TYR A 98 -31.49 14.82 -27.33
C TYR A 98 -31.18 15.96 -26.36
N THR A 99 -32.21 16.64 -25.87
CA THR A 99 -32.04 17.64 -24.80
C THR A 99 -32.00 16.92 -23.46
N LEU A 100 -30.87 16.99 -22.78
CA LEU A 100 -30.63 16.38 -21.49
C LEU A 100 -31.25 17.25 -20.37
N PRO A 101 -31.48 16.68 -19.17
CA PRO A 101 -32.08 17.43 -18.06
C PRO A 101 -31.24 18.63 -17.64
N SER A 102 -29.92 18.55 -17.82
CA SER A 102 -28.97 19.65 -17.59
C SER A 102 -29.12 20.82 -18.58
N GLY A 103 -29.91 20.64 -19.65
CA GLY A 103 -30.03 21.55 -20.77
C GLY A 103 -28.99 21.33 -21.87
N ALA A 104 -28.02 20.43 -21.68
CA ALA A 104 -27.07 20.04 -22.71
C ALA A 104 -27.78 19.31 -23.87
N VAL A 105 -27.28 19.46 -25.09
CA VAL A 105 -27.84 18.81 -26.28
C VAL A 105 -26.84 17.77 -26.80
N ALA A 106 -27.24 16.49 -26.76
CA ALA A 106 -26.46 15.40 -27.32
C ALA A 106 -26.97 15.06 -28.73
N THR A 107 -26.08 15.09 -29.71
CA THR A 107 -26.38 14.75 -31.10
C THR A 107 -25.90 13.32 -31.36
N ILE A 108 -26.86 12.41 -31.49
CA ILE A 108 -26.60 10.98 -31.73
C ILE A 108 -27.17 10.57 -33.08
N TRP A 109 -26.52 9.61 -33.73
CA TRP A 109 -27.03 9.05 -34.97
C TRP A 109 -28.40 8.36 -34.78
N ASN A 110 -29.30 8.52 -35.75
CA ASN A 110 -30.59 7.85 -35.74
C ASN A 110 -30.46 6.37 -36.14
N PHE A 111 -30.28 5.50 -35.14
CA PHE A 111 -30.21 4.04 -35.31
C PHE A 111 -31.53 3.38 -35.79
N GLY A 112 -32.64 4.12 -35.85
CA GLY A 112 -33.94 3.58 -36.26
C GLY A 112 -34.09 3.33 -37.77
N ASN A 113 -33.18 3.86 -38.60
CA ASN A 113 -33.29 3.79 -40.06
C ASN A 113 -32.58 2.55 -40.66
N LYS A 114 -33.33 1.45 -40.81
CA LYS A 114 -32.82 0.13 -41.21
C LYS A 114 -32.35 0.01 -42.67
N THR A 115 -32.48 1.04 -43.52
CA THR A 115 -32.07 0.97 -44.93
C THR A 115 -30.57 1.25 -45.15
N ALA A 116 -29.83 1.65 -44.12
CA ALA A 116 -28.40 2.01 -44.18
C ALA A 116 -27.43 0.86 -43.85
N THR A 117 -27.93 -0.38 -43.69
CA THR A 117 -27.22 -1.53 -43.07
C THR A 117 -25.92 -2.00 -43.73
N ASN A 118 -25.60 -1.53 -44.93
CA ASN A 118 -24.37 -1.90 -45.65
C ASN A 118 -23.29 -0.80 -45.62
N LEU A 119 -23.57 0.38 -45.06
CA LEU A 119 -22.68 1.55 -45.04
C LEU A 119 -22.16 1.92 -43.64
N PHE A 120 -22.64 1.22 -42.60
CA PHE A 120 -22.11 1.28 -41.23
C PHE A 120 -20.61 0.91 -41.12
N SER A 121 -20.05 0.28 -42.17
CA SER A 121 -18.68 -0.19 -42.21
C SER A 121 -17.65 0.88 -42.57
N THR A 122 -18.07 2.04 -43.10
CA THR A 122 -17.13 2.99 -43.74
C THR A 122 -16.91 4.29 -42.96
N TRP A 123 -17.89 4.76 -42.17
CA TRP A 123 -17.78 6.01 -41.41
C TRP A 123 -18.36 5.82 -40.00
N GLY A 124 -17.53 5.96 -38.96
CA GLY A 124 -17.98 5.90 -37.57
C GLY A 124 -18.90 7.05 -37.24
N GLN A 125 -20.12 6.73 -36.84
CA GLN A 125 -21.15 7.72 -36.53
C GLN A 125 -21.29 7.87 -35.02
N THR A 126 -21.61 9.07 -34.57
CA THR A 126 -21.70 9.39 -33.14
C THR A 126 -22.77 8.55 -32.46
N GLY A 127 -22.34 7.60 -31.62
CA GLY A 127 -23.22 6.73 -30.85
C GLY A 127 -23.24 7.04 -29.36
N PHE A 128 -22.23 7.78 -28.88
CA PHE A 128 -22.12 8.19 -27.49
C PHE A 128 -21.39 9.53 -27.40
N GLN A 129 -21.79 10.36 -26.45
CA GLN A 129 -21.20 11.65 -26.15
C GLN A 129 -21.07 11.86 -24.65
N SER A 130 -19.98 12.52 -24.26
CA SER A 130 -19.80 13.11 -22.95
C SER A 130 -19.80 14.63 -23.14
N ILE A 131 -20.69 15.33 -22.42
CA ILE A 131 -20.94 16.75 -22.65
C ILE A 131 -20.86 17.46 -21.33
N SER A 132 -19.90 18.36 -21.20
CA SER A 132 -19.78 19.20 -20.01
C SER A 132 -20.97 20.15 -19.90
N SER A 133 -21.57 20.20 -18.72
CA SER A 133 -22.77 20.97 -18.44
C SER A 133 -22.73 21.57 -17.04
N LYS A 134 -23.76 22.32 -16.66
CA LYS A 134 -23.90 22.80 -15.28
C LYS A 134 -24.63 21.80 -14.37
N GLY A 135 -25.09 20.68 -14.92
CA GLY A 135 -25.89 19.66 -14.23
C GLY A 135 -27.31 20.12 -13.88
N ALA A 136 -28.25 19.19 -13.87
CA ALA A 136 -29.59 19.40 -13.34
C ALA A 136 -29.67 19.00 -11.87
N TYR A 137 -29.10 17.83 -11.56
CA TYR A 137 -29.02 17.30 -10.20
C TYR A 137 -27.83 17.90 -9.45
N TYR A 138 -26.63 17.71 -10.00
CA TYR A 138 -25.40 18.33 -9.55
C TYR A 138 -25.29 19.72 -10.15
N ASN A 139 -26.12 20.64 -9.64
CA ASN A 139 -26.23 21.98 -10.18
C ASN A 139 -25.07 22.87 -9.70
N SER A 140 -24.04 23.03 -10.54
CA SER A 140 -22.87 23.85 -10.23
C SER A 140 -23.18 25.34 -10.08
N SER A 141 -24.35 25.81 -10.53
CA SER A 141 -24.79 27.20 -10.35
C SER A 141 -25.28 27.50 -8.92
N LYS A 142 -25.53 26.48 -8.10
CA LYS A 142 -25.94 26.68 -6.70
C LYS A 142 -24.77 27.06 -5.79
N GLU A 143 -23.54 26.83 -6.23
CA GLU A 143 -22.34 27.12 -5.44
C GLU A 143 -22.37 26.48 -4.03
N ASP A 144 -23.04 25.32 -3.88
CA ASP A 144 -23.11 24.56 -2.64
C ASP A 144 -21.88 23.64 -2.44
N ARG A 145 -21.20 23.31 -3.55
CA ARG A 145 -19.98 22.50 -3.58
C ARG A 145 -18.93 23.16 -4.46
N MET A 146 -17.66 22.89 -4.17
CA MET A 146 -16.53 23.29 -5.02
C MET A 146 -16.39 22.33 -6.20
N TYR A 147 -17.28 22.44 -7.18
CA TYR A 147 -17.29 21.62 -8.37
C TYR A 147 -16.01 21.80 -9.21
N ILE A 148 -15.45 20.69 -9.66
CA ILE A 148 -14.30 20.65 -10.59
C ILE A 148 -14.64 19.94 -11.90
N ALA A 149 -15.75 19.21 -11.98
CA ALA A 149 -16.29 18.72 -13.24
C ALA A 149 -17.78 18.45 -13.10
N ASN A 150 -18.57 18.81 -14.11
CA ASN A 150 -19.97 18.46 -14.24
C ASN A 150 -20.21 18.14 -15.73
N PHE A 151 -20.71 16.94 -16.00
CA PHE A 151 -20.89 16.47 -17.37
C PHE A 151 -21.97 15.40 -17.44
N ASP A 152 -22.61 15.34 -18.60
CA ASP A 152 -23.60 14.34 -18.93
C ASP A 152 -23.02 13.31 -19.88
N LEU A 153 -23.25 12.05 -19.56
CA LEU A 153 -22.93 10.89 -20.36
C LEU A 153 -24.22 10.43 -21.03
N PHE A 154 -24.25 10.50 -22.37
CA PHE A 154 -25.42 10.09 -23.12
C PHE A 154 -25.07 9.25 -24.34
N GLY A 155 -25.79 8.16 -24.52
CA GLY A 155 -25.75 7.37 -25.73
C GLY A 155 -25.86 5.89 -25.46
N VAL A 156 -25.32 5.10 -26.37
CA VAL A 156 -25.38 3.64 -26.29
C VAL A 156 -24.31 3.15 -25.31
N PRO A 157 -24.62 2.32 -24.30
CA PRO A 157 -23.62 1.89 -23.32
C PRO A 157 -22.64 0.86 -23.90
N PHE A 158 -21.46 0.73 -23.28
CA PHE A 158 -20.37 -0.17 -23.71
C PHE A 158 -20.84 -1.60 -24.09
N ASN A 159 -21.72 -2.19 -23.29
CA ASN A 159 -22.15 -3.60 -23.45
C ASN A 159 -23.23 -3.82 -24.52
N SER A 160 -23.78 -2.75 -25.12
CA SER A 160 -24.76 -2.88 -26.21
C SER A 160 -24.09 -3.15 -27.56
N TYR A 161 -22.76 -3.21 -27.62
CA TYR A 161 -21.99 -3.62 -28.81
C TYR A 161 -22.17 -5.12 -29.11
N GLN A 162 -23.27 -5.44 -29.80
CA GLN A 162 -23.44 -6.73 -30.48
C GLN A 162 -23.58 -6.50 -31.99
N PRO A 163 -23.08 -7.40 -32.85
CA PRO A 163 -23.25 -7.33 -34.31
C PRO A 163 -24.71 -7.38 -34.79
N THR A 164 -25.67 -7.49 -33.87
CA THR A 164 -27.11 -7.59 -34.08
C THR A 164 -27.87 -6.25 -34.09
N TYR A 165 -27.19 -5.09 -34.17
CA TYR A 165 -27.82 -3.77 -34.35
C TYR A 165 -28.79 -3.68 -35.55
N ARG A 166 -28.78 -4.68 -36.44
CA ARG A 166 -29.74 -4.84 -37.54
C ARG A 166 -31.21 -5.06 -37.08
N SER A 167 -31.50 -5.29 -35.79
CA SER A 167 -32.88 -5.67 -35.39
C SER A 167 -33.42 -5.23 -34.01
N ALA A 168 -32.60 -4.75 -33.06
CA ALA A 168 -33.07 -4.43 -31.71
C ALA A 168 -33.23 -2.91 -31.47
N ALA A 169 -34.23 -2.52 -30.69
CA ALA A 169 -34.34 -1.16 -30.16
C ALA A 169 -33.09 -0.86 -29.32
N VAL A 170 -32.28 0.10 -29.76
CA VAL A 170 -31.07 0.53 -29.05
C VAL A 170 -31.50 1.27 -27.79
N ASN A 171 -31.10 0.76 -26.62
CA ASN A 171 -31.41 1.42 -25.36
C ASN A 171 -30.33 2.47 -25.07
N PHE A 172 -30.73 3.74 -25.06
CA PHE A 172 -29.84 4.83 -24.66
C PHE A 172 -29.79 4.91 -23.15
N THR A 173 -28.60 5.18 -22.61
CA THR A 173 -28.41 5.48 -21.21
C THR A 173 -28.02 6.93 -21.04
N HIS A 174 -28.44 7.51 -19.91
CA HIS A 174 -28.15 8.86 -19.53
C HIS A 174 -27.67 8.89 -18.08
N HIS A 175 -26.49 9.45 -17.85
CA HIS A 175 -25.93 9.65 -16.51
C HIS A 175 -25.39 11.07 -16.38
N GLU A 176 -25.78 11.76 -15.32
CA GLU A 176 -25.21 13.05 -14.93
C GLU A 176 -24.13 12.79 -13.88
N CYS A 177 -22.87 13.12 -14.17
CA CYS A 177 -21.74 12.90 -13.28
C CYS A 177 -21.11 14.21 -12.85
N ALA A 178 -20.62 14.26 -11.61
CA ALA A 178 -19.87 15.40 -11.12
C ALA A 178 -18.71 14.99 -10.21
N LEU A 179 -17.69 15.85 -10.19
CA LEU A 179 -16.54 15.82 -9.27
C LEU A 179 -16.48 17.16 -8.52
N TRP A 180 -16.15 17.13 -7.24
CA TRP A 180 -16.01 18.32 -6.40
C TRP A 180 -14.99 18.09 -5.28
N PHE A 181 -14.41 19.16 -4.75
CA PHE A 181 -13.62 19.07 -3.51
C PHE A 181 -14.53 18.80 -2.31
N CYS A 182 -14.07 17.96 -1.39
CA CYS A 182 -14.78 17.60 -0.17
C CYS A 182 -13.79 17.37 0.97
N VAL A 183 -14.30 17.23 2.19
CA VAL A 183 -13.50 16.74 3.33
C VAL A 183 -13.99 15.36 3.72
N GLU A 184 -13.09 14.39 3.69
CA GLU A 184 -13.38 13.03 4.10
C GLU A 184 -12.66 12.71 5.41
N THR A 185 -13.34 12.02 6.31
CA THR A 185 -12.76 11.50 7.54
C THR A 185 -12.47 10.02 7.39
N TYR A 186 -11.18 9.67 7.46
CA TYR A 186 -10.72 8.31 7.28
C TYR A 186 -10.53 7.57 8.60
N ASN A 187 -10.91 6.29 8.62
CA ASN A 187 -10.57 5.32 9.64
C ASN A 187 -9.60 4.30 9.05
N ASP A 188 -8.32 4.69 9.07
CA ASP A 188 -7.24 3.92 8.48
C ASP A 188 -6.55 3.06 9.53
N SER A 189 -6.26 1.81 9.18
CA SER A 189 -5.46 0.91 10.01
C SER A 189 -4.66 -0.05 9.15
N VAL A 190 -3.52 -0.50 9.67
CA VAL A 190 -2.72 -1.58 9.09
C VAL A 190 -2.76 -2.74 10.07
N VAL A 191 -3.24 -3.89 9.64
CA VAL A 191 -3.26 -5.13 10.42
C VAL A 191 -2.60 -6.22 9.58
N ASP A 192 -1.58 -6.89 10.12
CA ASP A 192 -0.81 -7.93 9.42
C ASP A 192 -0.27 -7.48 8.05
N ASN A 193 0.29 -6.27 7.99
CA ASN A 193 0.75 -5.60 6.75
C ASN A 193 -0.34 -5.32 5.70
N LYS A 194 -1.61 -5.53 6.02
CA LYS A 194 -2.73 -5.18 5.15
C LYS A 194 -3.32 -3.84 5.54
N TYR A 195 -3.34 -2.91 4.59
CA TYR A 195 -3.99 -1.61 4.75
C TYR A 195 -5.50 -1.75 4.65
N ILE A 196 -6.20 -1.22 5.64
CA ILE A 196 -7.66 -1.15 5.72
C ILE A 196 -8.02 0.34 5.70
N HIS A 197 -8.77 0.73 4.68
CA HIS A 197 -9.17 2.11 4.44
C HIS A 197 -10.69 2.21 4.44
N ASN A 198 -11.25 3.06 5.29
CA ASN A 198 -12.69 3.29 5.36
C ASN A 198 -12.99 4.79 5.50
N VAL A 199 -13.92 5.28 4.68
CA VAL A 199 -14.46 6.65 4.81
C VAL A 199 -15.62 6.62 5.80
N VAL A 200 -15.50 7.36 6.91
CA VAL A 200 -16.52 7.40 7.98
C VAL A 200 -17.52 8.51 7.75
N SER A 201 -17.07 9.67 7.27
CA SER A 201 -17.93 10.80 6.97
C SER A 201 -17.35 11.66 5.86
N THR A 202 -18.23 12.35 5.14
CA THR A 202 -17.90 13.20 4.01
C THR A 202 -18.65 14.52 4.14
N ILE A 203 -17.93 15.63 4.04
CA ILE A 203 -18.49 16.99 4.04
C ILE A 203 -18.35 17.54 2.63
N ASN A 204 -19.51 17.83 2.03
CA ASN A 204 -19.60 18.34 0.65
C ASN A 204 -19.82 19.85 0.61
N GLU A 205 -20.46 20.40 1.63
CA GLU A 205 -20.83 21.81 1.69
C GLU A 205 -19.60 22.68 1.93
N ALA A 206 -19.40 23.62 1.01
CA ALA A 206 -18.27 24.53 1.00
C ALA A 206 -18.74 25.98 1.14
N ASN A 207 -18.01 26.80 1.90
CA ASN A 207 -18.14 28.24 1.78
C ASN A 207 -17.37 28.70 0.55
N MET A 208 -18.10 29.09 -0.48
CA MET A 208 -17.52 29.47 -1.77
C MET A 208 -16.80 30.83 -1.73
N SER A 209 -17.15 31.74 -0.82
CA SER A 209 -16.47 33.04 -0.70
C SER A 209 -15.06 32.91 -0.14
N SER A 210 -14.87 32.01 0.84
CA SER A 210 -13.57 31.71 1.45
C SER A 210 -12.91 30.45 0.89
N ARG A 211 -13.55 29.77 -0.09
CA ARG A 211 -13.13 28.47 -0.65
C ARG A 211 -12.70 27.49 0.46
N SER A 212 -13.57 27.33 1.46
CA SER A 212 -13.26 26.56 2.66
C SER A 212 -14.41 25.71 3.18
N PHE A 213 -14.07 24.59 3.81
CA PHE A 213 -14.97 23.70 4.52
C PHE A 213 -14.81 23.93 6.02
N THR A 214 -15.94 24.01 6.74
CA THR A 214 -15.92 24.10 8.21
C THR A 214 -16.38 22.77 8.79
N LEU A 215 -15.64 22.24 9.77
CA LEU A 215 -16.02 20.99 10.44
C LEU A 215 -17.16 21.27 11.43
N VAL A 216 -18.26 20.50 11.32
CA VAL A 216 -19.41 20.58 12.24
C VAL A 216 -19.62 19.21 12.89
N GLY A 217 -19.54 19.12 14.21
CA GLY A 217 -19.89 17.90 14.97
C GLY A 217 -18.85 16.78 14.93
N SER A 218 -19.30 15.51 15.02
CA SER A 218 -18.52 14.28 15.32
C SER A 218 -17.31 13.96 14.43
N ALA A 219 -17.06 14.74 13.38
CA ALA A 219 -15.80 14.77 12.62
C ALA A 219 -14.76 15.68 13.32
N ALA A 220 -14.70 15.65 14.66
CA ALA A 220 -13.77 16.47 15.43
C ALA A 220 -12.33 16.10 15.06
N ASP A 221 -11.61 17.06 14.47
CA ASP A 221 -10.20 16.90 14.14
C ASP A 221 -9.38 16.72 15.43
N PRO A 222 -8.63 15.61 15.60
CA PRO A 222 -7.86 15.37 16.82
C PRO A 222 -6.75 16.40 17.11
N LYS A 223 -6.37 17.24 16.13
CA LYS A 223 -5.47 18.39 16.32
C LYS A 223 -6.21 19.74 16.21
N ASN A 224 -7.51 19.78 16.43
CA ASN A 224 -8.34 21.00 16.50
C ASN A 224 -8.33 21.88 15.24
N ALA A 225 -8.04 21.33 14.06
CA ALA A 225 -8.30 22.08 12.83
C ALA A 225 -9.81 22.26 12.67
N THR A 226 -10.26 23.49 12.43
CA THR A 226 -11.70 23.80 12.28
C THR A 226 -12.09 24.07 10.83
N THR A 227 -11.09 24.36 9.98
CA THR A 227 -11.30 24.82 8.60
C THR A 227 -10.31 24.14 7.66
N TYR A 228 -10.81 23.64 6.53
CA TYR A 228 -10.01 23.12 5.41
C TYR A 228 -10.23 24.05 4.21
N SER A 229 -9.21 24.34 3.41
CA SER A 229 -9.38 25.26 2.29
C SER A 229 -8.63 24.83 1.04
N THR A 230 -9.15 25.28 -0.09
CA THR A 230 -8.39 25.36 -1.34
C THR A 230 -7.93 26.80 -1.47
N ALA A 231 -6.63 27.03 -1.37
CA ALA A 231 -6.04 28.36 -1.44
C ALA A 231 -5.78 28.73 -2.91
N GLY A 232 -6.16 29.95 -3.31
CA GLY A 232 -6.15 30.40 -4.70
C GLY A 232 -7.58 30.63 -5.20
N SER A 233 -7.98 31.90 -5.34
CA SER A 233 -9.37 32.28 -5.62
C SER A 233 -9.87 31.80 -6.98
N VAL A 234 -8.96 31.55 -7.93
CA VAL A 234 -9.30 31.18 -9.33
C VAL A 234 -8.85 29.75 -9.65
N ALA A 235 -8.05 29.12 -8.80
CA ALA A 235 -7.37 27.88 -9.10
C ALA A 235 -8.35 26.69 -9.25
N VAL A 236 -9.43 26.65 -8.47
CA VAL A 236 -10.52 25.66 -8.62
C VAL A 236 -11.24 25.85 -9.95
N ASP A 237 -11.50 27.09 -10.34
CA ASP A 237 -12.20 27.43 -11.59
C ASP A 237 -11.36 27.03 -12.82
N VAL A 238 -10.03 27.22 -12.75
CA VAL A 238 -9.09 26.79 -13.80
C VAL A 238 -9.08 25.26 -13.96
N ILE A 239 -9.11 24.52 -12.84
CA ILE A 239 -9.24 23.06 -12.86
C ILE A 239 -10.58 22.68 -13.51
N GLN A 240 -11.66 23.36 -13.13
CA GLN A 240 -12.99 23.10 -13.69
C GLN A 240 -13.04 23.33 -15.20
N MET A 241 -12.48 24.45 -15.67
CA MET A 241 -12.40 24.76 -17.10
C MET A 241 -11.61 23.68 -17.86
N TRP A 242 -10.45 23.28 -17.35
CA TRP A 242 -9.65 22.23 -17.98
C TRP A 242 -10.36 20.88 -18.00
N MET A 243 -10.89 20.42 -16.86
CA MET A 243 -11.61 19.13 -16.78
C MET A 243 -12.84 19.12 -17.68
N SER A 244 -13.60 20.22 -17.72
CA SER A 244 -14.77 20.34 -18.59
C SER A 244 -14.42 20.25 -20.07
N LYS A 245 -13.22 20.68 -20.47
CA LYS A 245 -12.74 20.53 -21.83
C LYS A 245 -12.33 19.08 -22.14
N GLU A 246 -11.57 18.45 -21.25
CA GLU A 246 -11.07 17.09 -21.45
C GLU A 246 -12.20 16.04 -21.44
N LEU A 247 -13.21 16.23 -20.59
CA LEU A 247 -14.36 15.35 -20.49
C LEU A 247 -15.42 15.59 -21.58
N ASN A 248 -15.23 16.58 -22.44
CA ASN A 248 -16.14 16.83 -23.56
C ASN A 248 -15.64 16.10 -24.82
N GLY A 249 -16.44 15.19 -25.34
CA GLY A 249 -16.07 14.43 -26.53
C GLY A 249 -17.15 13.47 -27.00
N SER A 250 -16.86 12.83 -28.12
CA SER A 250 -17.75 11.88 -28.77
C SER A 250 -17.04 10.57 -29.12
N ILE A 251 -17.86 9.54 -29.29
CA ILE A 251 -17.44 8.20 -29.71
C ILE A 251 -18.24 7.83 -30.96
N GLY A 252 -17.50 7.61 -32.04
CA GLY A 252 -18.01 7.04 -33.27
C GLY A 252 -18.11 5.52 -33.15
N LEU A 253 -19.27 4.96 -33.46
CA LEU A 253 -19.48 3.51 -33.51
C LEU A 253 -19.47 3.05 -34.98
N LEU A 254 -18.62 2.06 -35.28
CA LEU A 254 -18.62 1.29 -36.53
C LEU A 254 -19.02 -0.17 -36.24
N GLU A 255 -19.30 -0.94 -37.28
CA GLU A 255 -19.63 -2.37 -37.17
C GLU A 255 -18.50 -3.21 -36.54
N THR A 256 -17.24 -2.80 -36.72
CA THR A 256 -16.04 -3.56 -36.29
C THR A 256 -15.08 -2.76 -35.42
N ALA A 257 -15.32 -1.46 -35.22
CA ALA A 257 -14.38 -0.55 -34.59
C ALA A 257 -15.08 0.60 -33.85
N GLN A 258 -14.34 1.27 -32.97
CA GLN A 258 -14.75 2.49 -32.28
C GLN A 258 -13.77 3.60 -32.65
N ASN A 259 -14.28 4.80 -32.87
CA ASN A 259 -13.47 5.98 -33.10
C ASN A 259 -13.63 6.93 -31.91
N PHE A 260 -12.57 7.10 -31.12
CA PHE A 260 -12.58 7.98 -29.96
C PHE A 260 -12.06 9.36 -30.36
N SER A 261 -12.79 10.42 -29.99
CA SER A 261 -12.32 11.80 -30.21
C SER A 261 -11.10 12.17 -29.37
N SER A 262 -10.85 11.46 -28.27
CA SER A 262 -9.65 11.57 -27.43
C SER A 262 -9.40 10.28 -26.65
N ASP A 263 -8.19 10.10 -26.13
CA ASP A 263 -7.88 8.96 -25.24
C ASP A 263 -8.76 8.97 -23.98
N VAL A 264 -9.07 10.16 -23.45
CA VAL A 264 -10.00 10.36 -22.32
C VAL A 264 -11.37 9.76 -22.65
N MET A 265 -11.87 9.93 -23.88
CA MET A 265 -13.13 9.32 -24.31
C MET A 265 -13.07 7.79 -24.39
N GLY A 266 -11.89 7.21 -24.64
CA GLY A 266 -11.67 5.77 -24.50
C GLY A 266 -11.85 5.30 -23.05
N GLY A 267 -11.35 6.07 -22.08
CA GLY A 267 -11.56 5.82 -20.65
C GLY A 267 -13.02 6.00 -20.23
N VAL A 268 -13.66 7.09 -20.64
CA VAL A 268 -15.10 7.35 -20.41
C VAL A 268 -15.94 6.20 -20.95
N TRP A 269 -15.65 5.73 -22.17
CA TRP A 269 -16.35 4.61 -22.79
C TRP A 269 -16.32 3.35 -21.92
N ASN A 270 -15.14 2.97 -21.45
CA ASN A 270 -14.97 1.82 -20.56
C ASN A 270 -15.70 2.02 -19.23
N GLY A 271 -15.68 3.25 -18.71
CA GLY A 271 -16.41 3.66 -17.49
C GLY A 271 -17.93 3.56 -17.59
N THR A 272 -18.52 3.60 -18.79
CA THR A 272 -19.99 3.51 -18.95
C THR A 272 -20.61 2.20 -18.46
N ARG A 273 -19.82 1.14 -18.26
CA ARG A 273 -20.28 -0.13 -17.67
C ARG A 273 -20.76 0.05 -16.23
N ASN A 274 -20.04 0.87 -15.45
CA ASN A 274 -20.40 1.24 -14.09
C ASN A 274 -19.89 2.68 -13.83
N PRO A 275 -20.66 3.70 -14.24
CA PRO A 275 -20.25 5.10 -14.14
C PRO A 275 -19.94 5.53 -12.70
N GLN A 276 -20.66 4.97 -11.73
CA GLN A 276 -20.47 5.29 -10.32
C GLN A 276 -19.14 4.76 -9.77
N ALA A 277 -18.72 3.54 -10.12
CA ALA A 277 -17.41 3.04 -9.71
C ALA A 277 -16.28 3.78 -10.43
N TRP A 278 -16.45 4.05 -11.74
CA TRP A 278 -15.46 4.75 -12.54
C TRP A 278 -15.21 6.19 -12.05
N ILE A 279 -16.26 6.95 -11.70
CA ILE A 279 -16.08 8.30 -11.17
C ILE A 279 -15.43 8.29 -9.78
N GLN A 280 -15.64 7.22 -9.00
CA GLN A 280 -14.97 7.02 -7.70
C GLN A 280 -13.48 6.70 -7.86
N ASP A 281 -13.08 5.95 -8.90
CA ASP A 281 -11.67 5.72 -9.22
C ASP A 281 -10.97 7.06 -9.58
N ILE A 282 -11.62 7.91 -10.38
CA ILE A 282 -11.12 9.26 -10.69
C ILE A 282 -10.97 10.09 -9.42
N ALA A 283 -12.02 10.13 -8.59
CA ALA A 283 -12.03 10.84 -7.32
C ALA A 283 -10.90 10.37 -6.38
N THR A 284 -10.66 9.06 -6.30
CA THR A 284 -9.59 8.46 -5.49
C THR A 284 -8.20 8.85 -6.01
N SER A 285 -8.00 8.84 -7.33
CA SER A 285 -6.74 9.25 -7.94
C SER A 285 -6.42 10.73 -7.68
N LEU A 286 -7.41 11.60 -7.85
CA LEU A 286 -7.27 13.03 -7.57
C LEU A 286 -7.05 13.29 -6.07
N THR A 287 -7.75 12.54 -5.20
CA THR A 287 -7.53 12.57 -3.76
C THR A 287 -6.10 12.19 -3.39
N ASN A 288 -5.55 11.15 -4.01
CA ASN A 288 -4.15 10.77 -3.80
C ASN A 288 -3.18 11.90 -4.19
N VAL A 289 -3.46 12.62 -5.28
CA VAL A 289 -2.65 13.79 -5.68
C VAL A 289 -2.75 14.91 -4.65
N VAL A 290 -3.97 15.28 -4.24
CA VAL A 290 -4.21 16.31 -3.22
C VAL A 290 -3.49 15.95 -1.91
N ARG A 291 -3.53 14.67 -1.52
CA ARG A 291 -2.90 14.14 -0.30
C ARG A 291 -1.38 13.99 -0.35
N VAL A 292 -0.75 14.13 -1.52
CA VAL A 292 0.73 14.05 -1.66
C VAL A 292 1.39 15.39 -2.03
N TYR A 293 0.79 16.18 -2.92
CA TYR A 293 1.48 17.30 -3.58
C TYR A 293 0.88 18.67 -3.24
N ASN A 294 1.73 19.71 -3.25
CA ASN A 294 1.39 21.15 -3.12
C ASN A 294 0.54 21.52 -1.90
N GLN A 295 1.02 21.14 -0.73
CA GLN A 295 0.34 21.36 0.54
C GLN A 295 1.00 22.50 1.30
N THR A 296 0.20 23.45 1.77
CA THR A 296 0.59 24.31 2.89
C THR A 296 0.09 23.65 4.17
N ASN A 297 0.99 23.40 5.13
CA ASN A 297 0.70 22.69 6.38
C ASN A 297 0.27 21.23 6.18
N ARG A 298 1.18 20.42 5.61
CA ARG A 298 1.09 18.95 5.73
C ARG A 298 1.36 18.55 7.17
N ASP A 299 0.29 18.32 7.90
CA ASP A 299 0.36 17.78 9.23
C ASP A 299 0.24 16.26 9.17
N GLU A 300 1.10 15.57 9.91
CA GLU A 300 1.06 14.11 9.99
C GLU A 300 0.45 13.69 11.33
N TYR A 301 -0.50 12.75 11.31
CA TYR A 301 -1.00 12.13 12.52
C TYR A 301 -0.10 10.97 12.91
N ASN A 302 0.37 10.98 14.15
CA ASN A 302 1.10 9.87 14.73
C ASN A 302 0.12 8.73 15.01
N GLY A 303 0.36 7.59 14.39
CA GLY A 303 -0.31 6.34 14.68
C GLY A 303 0.35 5.62 15.85
N THR A 304 -0.41 4.76 16.52
CA THR A 304 0.13 3.83 17.50
C THR A 304 0.49 2.53 16.80
N ALA A 305 1.73 2.09 16.97
CA ALA A 305 2.21 0.83 16.41
C ALA A 305 2.50 -0.17 17.52
N TYR A 306 1.96 -1.38 17.39
CA TYR A 306 2.31 -2.49 18.27
C TYR A 306 3.52 -3.21 17.68
N GLN A 307 4.69 -3.04 18.28
CA GLN A 307 5.88 -3.80 17.92
C GLN A 307 5.99 -5.05 18.80
N LEU A 308 6.29 -6.20 18.17
CA LEU A 308 6.67 -7.42 18.87
C LEU A 308 7.96 -7.14 19.68
N GLY A 309 7.81 -6.94 20.99
CA GLY A 309 8.93 -6.84 21.90
C GLY A 309 9.42 -8.24 22.30
N VAL A 310 10.70 -8.53 22.09
CA VAL A 310 11.32 -9.75 22.63
C VAL A 310 11.38 -9.60 24.16
N ASN A 311 10.53 -10.35 24.86
CA ASN A 311 10.60 -10.44 26.33
C ASN A 311 11.59 -11.55 26.70
N VAL A 312 12.83 -11.16 27.01
CA VAL A 312 13.86 -12.10 27.47
C VAL A 312 13.52 -12.53 28.89
N ARG A 313 13.04 -13.77 29.05
CA ARG A 313 12.79 -14.39 30.35
C ARG A 313 14.11 -14.82 31.00
N TRP A 314 14.76 -13.90 31.70
CA TRP A 314 16.04 -14.13 32.41
C TRP A 314 16.04 -15.32 33.38
N THR A 315 14.86 -15.71 33.88
CA THR A 315 14.67 -16.85 34.79
C THR A 315 15.16 -18.17 34.20
N TRP A 316 15.17 -18.32 32.86
CA TRP A 316 15.66 -19.55 32.21
C TRP A 316 17.19 -19.60 32.13
N ILE A 317 17.85 -18.44 32.21
CA ILE A 317 19.32 -18.33 32.16
C ILE A 317 19.93 -18.58 33.55
N SER A 318 19.16 -18.49 34.63
CA SER A 318 19.72 -18.67 35.99
C SER A 318 20.31 -20.07 36.20
N LEU A 319 19.63 -21.12 35.74
CA LEU A 319 20.04 -22.52 35.94
C LEU A 319 21.36 -22.90 35.26
N PRO A 320 21.58 -22.64 33.95
CA PRO A 320 22.89 -22.90 33.35
C PRO A 320 23.99 -22.02 33.96
N THR A 321 23.66 -20.78 34.36
CA THR A 321 24.64 -19.88 34.99
C THR A 321 25.07 -20.38 36.37
N THR A 322 24.13 -20.83 37.21
CA THR A 322 24.46 -21.38 38.53
C THR A 322 25.25 -22.68 38.42
N LEU A 323 24.95 -23.55 37.45
CA LEU A 323 25.73 -24.76 37.19
C LEU A 323 27.18 -24.46 36.81
N VAL A 324 27.42 -23.46 35.96
CA VAL A 324 28.78 -23.05 35.58
C VAL A 324 29.52 -22.46 36.77
N VAL A 325 28.86 -21.64 37.60
CA VAL A 325 29.50 -21.09 38.81
C VAL A 325 29.83 -22.21 39.81
N LEU A 326 28.90 -23.14 40.04
CA LEU A 326 29.13 -24.28 40.94
C LEU A 326 30.24 -25.21 40.45
N SER A 327 30.37 -25.42 39.14
CA SER A 327 31.44 -26.26 38.59
C SER A 327 32.83 -25.62 38.78
N ILE A 328 32.94 -24.30 38.61
CA ILE A 328 34.17 -23.55 38.88
C ILE A 328 34.53 -23.61 40.37
N VAL A 329 33.56 -23.40 41.25
CA VAL A 329 33.77 -23.49 42.71
C VAL A 329 34.20 -24.90 43.11
N PHE A 330 33.56 -25.93 42.55
CA PHE A 330 33.94 -27.32 42.80
C PHE A 330 35.38 -27.60 42.35
N LEU A 331 35.75 -27.17 41.14
CA LEU A 331 37.11 -27.33 40.61
C LEU A 331 38.16 -26.67 41.52
N LEU A 332 37.93 -25.42 41.92
CA LEU A 332 38.83 -24.69 42.82
C LEU A 332 38.95 -25.38 44.18
N THR A 333 37.83 -25.85 44.71
CA THR A 333 37.79 -26.59 45.98
C THR A 333 38.63 -27.86 45.90
N VAL A 334 38.50 -28.62 44.80
CA VAL A 334 39.29 -29.84 44.57
C VAL A 334 40.77 -29.50 44.43
N MET A 335 41.14 -28.46 43.67
CA MET A 335 42.54 -28.04 43.52
C MET A 335 43.16 -27.66 44.88
N VAL A 336 42.47 -26.85 45.69
CA VAL A 336 42.95 -26.44 47.01
C VAL A 336 43.06 -27.63 47.95
N ARG A 337 42.03 -28.50 48.01
CA ARG A 337 42.06 -29.70 48.86
C ARG A 337 43.16 -30.67 48.44
N THR A 338 43.43 -30.78 47.14
CA THR A 338 44.50 -31.63 46.61
C THR A 338 45.88 -31.03 46.93
N ALA A 339 46.05 -29.71 46.80
CA ALA A 339 47.30 -29.02 47.11
C ALA A 339 47.64 -29.05 48.61
N LEU A 340 46.62 -29.02 49.47
CA LEU A 340 46.78 -29.13 50.93
C LEU A 340 46.84 -30.58 51.42
N SER A 341 46.50 -31.55 50.58
CA SER A 341 46.52 -32.95 50.96
C SER A 341 47.96 -33.47 51.03
N PRO A 342 48.34 -34.17 52.11
CA PRO A 342 49.65 -34.81 52.25
C PRO A 342 49.78 -36.09 51.40
N VAL A 343 48.99 -36.22 50.32
CA VAL A 343 49.07 -37.34 49.39
C VAL A 343 49.91 -36.89 48.21
N ALA A 344 51.10 -37.49 48.06
CA ALA A 344 51.93 -37.24 46.90
C ALA A 344 51.17 -37.68 45.63
N PRO A 345 51.14 -36.87 44.55
CA PRO A 345 50.48 -37.25 43.32
C PRO A 345 51.15 -38.52 42.78
N TRP A 346 50.43 -39.65 42.83
CA TRP A 346 50.84 -40.87 42.14
C TRP A 346 50.71 -40.59 40.63
N LYS A 347 51.79 -40.08 40.04
CA LYS A 347 52.02 -40.06 38.58
C LYS A 347 53.22 -40.94 38.23
N GLY A 348 53.46 -42.00 38.98
CA GLY A 348 54.44 -43.04 38.64
C GLY A 348 53.77 -44.17 37.85
N SER A 349 54.35 -44.55 36.71
CA SER A 349 53.92 -45.75 36.00
C SER A 349 54.20 -46.97 36.90
N PRO A 350 53.21 -47.78 37.30
CA PRO A 350 53.45 -48.99 38.10
C PRO A 350 54.26 -50.05 37.33
N LEU A 351 54.40 -49.88 36.01
CA LEU A 351 55.08 -50.80 35.11
C LEU A 351 56.58 -50.92 35.39
N THR A 352 57.24 -49.81 35.79
CA THR A 352 58.69 -49.83 36.09
C THR A 352 59.02 -50.62 37.35
N LEU A 353 58.10 -50.70 38.32
CA LEU A 353 58.28 -51.51 39.53
C LEU A 353 57.95 -52.99 39.33
N LEU A 354 57.22 -53.33 38.25
CA LEU A 354 56.84 -54.72 37.95
C LEU A 354 57.88 -55.44 37.09
N LEU A 355 58.62 -54.70 36.26
CA LEU A 355 59.59 -55.26 35.30
C LEU A 355 61.02 -55.34 35.84
N PHE A 356 61.37 -54.56 36.86
CA PHE A 356 62.73 -54.49 37.41
C PHE A 356 62.73 -54.78 38.90
N ASP A 357 63.65 -55.63 39.34
CA ASP A 357 63.82 -55.94 40.76
C ASP A 357 64.74 -54.90 41.43
N ILE A 358 64.44 -54.54 42.67
CA ILE A 358 65.18 -53.56 43.47
C ILE A 358 66.02 -54.29 44.52
N ASP A 359 67.25 -53.82 44.72
CA ASP A 359 68.18 -54.39 45.71
C ASP A 359 67.56 -54.51 47.11
N HIS A 360 67.98 -55.54 47.86
CA HIS A 360 67.45 -55.81 49.19
C HIS A 360 67.66 -54.62 50.15
N ALA A 361 68.79 -53.92 50.03
CA ALA A 361 69.13 -52.75 50.85
C ALA A 361 68.16 -51.57 50.62
N ALA A 362 67.77 -51.31 49.37
CA ALA A 362 66.80 -50.27 49.05
C ALA A 362 65.38 -50.68 49.46
N LYS A 363 65.06 -51.98 49.37
CA LYS A 363 63.79 -52.54 49.84
C LYS A 363 63.66 -52.43 51.36
N GLU A 364 64.70 -52.78 52.12
CA GLU A 364 64.78 -52.61 53.58
C GLU A 364 64.65 -51.15 54.00
N ALA A 365 65.36 -50.23 53.33
CA ALA A 365 65.26 -48.80 53.60
C ALA A 365 63.84 -48.24 53.34
N SER A 366 63.07 -48.86 52.44
CA SER A 366 61.70 -48.44 52.12
C SER A 366 60.63 -49.01 53.06
N TYR A 367 60.92 -50.10 53.79
CA TYR A 367 59.96 -50.73 54.71
C TYR A 367 59.54 -49.76 55.82
N GLY A 368 58.24 -49.66 56.07
CA GLY A 368 57.65 -48.75 57.07
C GLY A 368 57.65 -47.27 56.69
N GLN A 369 58.28 -46.88 55.57
CA GLN A 369 58.27 -45.49 55.07
C GLN A 369 57.13 -45.21 54.09
N VAL A 370 56.41 -46.26 53.66
CA VAL A 370 55.27 -46.19 52.72
C VAL A 370 54.13 -45.32 53.26
N TYR A 371 53.88 -45.37 54.57
CA TYR A 371 52.77 -44.65 55.21
C TYR A 371 53.11 -43.20 55.58
N LYS A 372 54.35 -42.74 55.34
CA LYS A 372 54.79 -41.38 55.69
C LYS A 372 54.79 -40.47 54.46
N TYR A 373 54.34 -39.23 54.61
CA TYR A 373 54.37 -38.23 53.53
C TYR A 373 55.80 -38.04 53.01
N LYS A 374 56.01 -38.29 51.72
CA LYS A 374 57.33 -38.34 51.05
C LYS A 374 58.35 -39.29 51.72
N GLY A 375 57.89 -40.27 52.49
CA GLY A 375 58.74 -41.19 53.26
C GLY A 375 59.67 -42.00 52.37
N ILE A 376 59.13 -42.62 51.32
CA ILE A 376 59.93 -43.39 50.35
C ILE A 376 60.91 -42.47 49.59
N GLN A 377 60.46 -41.28 49.16
CA GLN A 377 61.33 -40.33 48.45
C GLN A 377 62.47 -39.82 49.34
N ARG A 378 62.24 -39.62 50.64
CA ARG A 378 63.30 -39.28 51.60
C ARG A 378 64.23 -40.45 51.90
N ALA A 379 63.71 -41.67 51.97
CA ALA A 379 64.47 -42.85 52.33
C ALA A 379 65.35 -43.38 51.18
N VAL A 380 64.84 -43.33 49.95
CA VAL A 380 65.47 -43.98 48.78
C VAL A 380 65.69 -43.01 47.60
N GLY A 381 65.06 -41.83 47.59
CA GLY A 381 65.11 -40.91 46.45
C GLY A 381 66.48 -40.28 46.16
N GLY A 382 67.44 -40.40 47.08
CA GLY A 382 68.85 -40.01 46.88
C GLY A 382 69.81 -41.19 46.66
N MET A 383 69.32 -42.44 46.66
CA MET A 383 70.18 -43.60 46.45
C MET A 383 70.63 -43.67 45.00
N THR A 384 71.94 -43.64 44.78
CA THR A 384 72.51 -43.97 43.49
C THR A 384 72.43 -45.48 43.29
N VAL A 385 71.77 -45.89 42.21
CA VAL A 385 71.64 -47.30 41.85
C VAL A 385 72.32 -47.54 40.51
N ARG A 386 73.00 -48.67 40.38
CA ARG A 386 73.55 -49.16 39.12
C ARG A 386 72.74 -50.35 38.66
N MET A 387 72.33 -50.32 37.39
CA MET A 387 71.64 -51.44 36.77
C MET A 387 72.65 -52.57 36.53
N LYS A 388 72.35 -53.75 37.07
CA LYS A 388 73.19 -54.95 36.92
C LYS A 388 72.33 -56.12 36.46
N GLU A 389 72.75 -56.77 35.38
CA GLU A 389 72.17 -58.02 34.90
C GLU A 389 72.63 -59.18 35.80
N GLN A 390 71.68 -59.95 36.33
CA GLN A 390 71.98 -61.20 37.02
C GLN A 390 71.88 -62.35 36.02
N PRO A 391 72.90 -63.22 35.90
CA PRO A 391 72.86 -64.31 34.94
C PRO A 391 71.66 -65.24 35.23
N GLY A 392 70.73 -65.32 34.28
CA GLY A 392 69.49 -66.10 34.38
C GLY A 392 68.28 -65.39 35.02
N ARG A 393 68.35 -64.08 35.32
CA ARG A 393 67.24 -63.29 35.88
C ARG A 393 67.11 -61.91 35.21
N ALA A 394 66.01 -61.22 35.47
CA ALA A 394 65.74 -59.86 34.99
C ALA A 394 66.78 -58.85 35.53
N TRP A 395 66.87 -57.70 34.86
CA TRP A 395 67.75 -56.60 35.27
C TRP A 395 67.39 -56.09 36.68
N THR A 396 68.41 -55.90 37.51
CA THR A 396 68.24 -55.47 38.90
C THR A 396 68.89 -54.11 39.15
N PHE A 397 68.21 -53.21 39.86
CA PHE A 397 68.80 -51.96 40.32
C PHE A 397 69.54 -52.22 41.63
N LYS A 398 70.88 -52.26 41.57
CA LYS A 398 71.74 -52.50 42.73
C LYS A 398 72.18 -51.18 43.36
N ALA A 399 72.07 -51.02 44.67
CA ALA A 399 72.57 -49.81 45.34
C ALA A 399 74.10 -49.77 45.25
N THR A 400 74.66 -48.60 44.92
CA THR A 400 76.12 -48.38 44.82
C THR A 400 76.69 -47.77 46.08
#